data_AF-A0A382TLR7-F1
#
_entry.id   AF-A0A382TLR7-F1
#
_cell.length_a   1.000
_cell.length_b   1.000
_cell.length_c   1.000
_cell.angle_alpha   90.00
_cell.angle_beta   90.00
_cell.angle_gamma   90.00
#
_symmetry.space_group_name_H-M   'P 1'
#
loop_
_entity.id
_entity.type
_entity.pdbx_description
1 polymer ?
#
loop_
_entity_poly.entity_id
_entity_poly.type
_entity_poly.pdbx_seq_one_letter_code
_entity_poly.pdbx_strand_id
1 'polypeptide(L)'
;MIMTERLATKFVLTWKDEDSNRVNSKEFVNEIGKDHSGSMAALNMAHVIDGNGWPWIIEKNGETMCHGWGGDLLDRGRLFPTCN
;
A
#
# COMPACT_ATOMS: atom_id res chain seq x y z
N MET A 1 20.95 24.54 -13.58
CA MET A 1 20.02 24.57 -12.44
C MET A 1 19.26 23.25 -12.46
N ILE A 2 19.77 22.24 -11.73
CA ILE A 2 19.07 20.96 -11.64
C ILE A 2 17.87 21.25 -10.75
N MET A 3 16.69 21.38 -11.35
CA MET A 3 15.45 21.25 -10.63
C MET A 3 15.50 19.85 -10.04
N THR A 4 15.95 19.72 -8.80
CA THR A 4 15.60 18.57 -7.97
C THR A 4 14.10 18.66 -7.84
N GLU A 5 13.40 18.06 -8.81
CA GLU A 5 12.03 17.63 -8.62
C GLU A 5 12.06 16.96 -7.24
N ARG A 6 11.48 17.61 -6.24
CA ARG A 6 11.13 16.93 -5.00
C ARG A 6 10.13 15.89 -5.46
N LEU A 7 10.63 14.73 -5.89
CA LEU A 7 9.83 13.59 -6.32
C LEU A 7 8.86 13.37 -5.18
N ALA A 8 7.60 13.73 -5.44
CA ALA A 8 6.57 13.68 -4.42
C ALA A 8 6.57 12.25 -3.90
N THR A 9 6.78 12.08 -2.59
CA THR A 9 6.92 10.74 -2.03
C THR A 9 5.61 10.01 -2.28
N LYS A 10 5.69 8.92 -3.05
CA LYS A 10 4.56 8.10 -3.46
C LYS A 10 4.45 6.92 -2.52
N PHE A 11 3.25 6.67 -2.06
CA PHE A 11 2.86 5.53 -1.24
C PHE A 11 1.82 4.72 -1.99
N VAL A 12 2.03 3.42 -2.14
CA VAL A 12 1.09 2.51 -2.78
C VAL A 12 0.60 1.54 -1.74
N LEU A 13 -0.70 1.53 -1.47
CA LEU A 13 -1.33 0.54 -0.62
C LEU A 13 -1.95 -0.53 -1.51
N THR A 14 -1.54 -1.77 -1.33
CA THR A 14 -2.09 -2.94 -2.01
C THR A 14 -2.73 -3.86 -0.97
N TRP A 15 -3.94 -4.34 -1.22
CA TRP A 15 -4.63 -5.25 -0.31
C TRP A 15 -5.46 -6.29 -1.06
N LYS A 16 -5.71 -7.42 -0.40
CA LYS A 16 -6.65 -8.43 -0.89
C LYS A 16 -7.95 -8.31 -0.13
N ASP A 17 -9.01 -7.95 -0.85
CA ASP A 17 -10.37 -8.04 -0.34
C ASP A 17 -10.76 -9.52 -0.32
N GLU A 18 -10.87 -10.10 0.88
CA GLU A 18 -11.24 -11.50 1.07
C GLU A 18 -12.74 -11.75 0.83
N ASP A 19 -13.60 -10.73 0.90
CA ASP A 19 -15.03 -10.88 0.59
C ASP A 19 -15.24 -11.09 -0.90
N SER A 20 -14.52 -10.33 -1.74
CA SER A 20 -14.58 -10.45 -3.20
C SER A 20 -13.48 -11.32 -3.81
N ASN A 21 -12.51 -11.76 -2.99
CA ASN A 21 -11.27 -12.44 -3.39
C ASN A 21 -10.49 -11.69 -4.49
N ARG A 22 -10.46 -10.35 -4.41
CA ARG A 22 -9.79 -9.47 -5.39
C ARG A 22 -8.64 -8.70 -4.77
N VAL A 23 -7.58 -8.51 -5.54
CA VAL A 23 -6.49 -7.61 -5.18
C VAL A 23 -6.82 -6.20 -5.67
N ASN A 24 -6.70 -5.25 -4.76
CA ASN A 24 -6.91 -3.84 -5.00
C ASN A 24 -5.63 -3.07 -4.67
N SER A 25 -5.42 -1.95 -5.35
CA SER A 25 -4.28 -1.06 -5.09
C SER A 25 -4.71 0.39 -5.17
N LYS A 26 -4.18 1.23 -4.29
CA LYS A 26 -4.43 2.67 -4.29
C LYS A 26 -3.16 3.45 -4.03
N GLU A 27 -2.93 4.46 -4.87
CA GLU A 27 -1.81 5.37 -4.73
C GLU A 27 -2.17 6.60 -3.89
N PHE A 28 -1.20 7.03 -3.10
CA PHE A 28 -1.22 8.23 -2.29
C PHE A 28 0.08 8.99 -2.50
N VAL A 29 0.00 10.30 -2.63
CA VAL A 29 1.17 11.15 -2.87
C VAL A 29 1.19 12.24 -1.81
N ASN A 30 2.38 12.57 -1.29
CA ASN A 30 2.51 13.72 -0.40
C ASN A 30 2.08 15.01 -1.10
N GLU A 31 1.23 15.79 -0.46
CA GLU A 31 0.92 17.16 -0.85
C GLU A 31 2.19 18.02 -0.78
N ILE A 32 2.36 18.93 -1.76
CA ILE A 32 3.49 19.85 -1.80
C ILE A 32 3.44 20.73 -0.54
N GLY A 33 4.49 20.64 0.30
CA GLY A 33 4.59 21.40 1.55
C GLY A 33 4.00 20.72 2.77
N LYS A 34 3.44 19.50 2.65
CA LYS A 34 3.04 18.66 3.79
C LYS A 34 3.73 17.30 3.72
N ASP A 35 4.90 17.24 4.34
CA ASP A 35 5.56 15.98 4.62
C ASP A 35 4.60 15.06 5.41
N HIS A 36 4.54 13.78 5.05
CA HIS A 36 3.71 12.71 5.67
C HIS A 36 2.22 12.65 5.30
N SER A 37 1.69 13.56 4.48
CA SER A 37 0.27 13.55 4.08
C SER A 37 -0.13 12.27 3.32
N GLY A 38 0.71 11.80 2.40
CA GLY A 38 0.50 10.56 1.65
C GLY A 38 0.61 9.31 2.53
N SER A 39 1.60 9.24 3.42
CA SER A 39 1.75 8.12 4.36
C SER A 39 0.59 8.02 5.34
N MET A 40 0.08 9.16 5.83
CA MET A 40 -1.06 9.19 6.74
C MET A 40 -2.33 8.71 6.04
N ALA A 41 -2.57 9.14 4.80
CA ALA A 41 -3.70 8.69 4.01
C ALA A 41 -3.64 7.18 3.72
N ALA A 42 -2.45 6.66 3.37
CA ALA A 42 -2.22 5.23 3.17
C ALA A 42 -2.47 4.44 4.46
N LEU A 43 -1.92 4.89 5.60
CA LEU A 43 -2.12 4.25 6.91
C LEU A 43 -3.58 4.27 7.34
N ASN A 44 -4.29 5.39 7.18
CA ASN A 44 -5.71 5.47 7.53
C ASN A 44 -6.56 4.47 6.75
N MET A 45 -6.26 4.25 5.47
CA MET A 45 -6.94 3.22 4.69
C MET A 45 -6.51 1.81 5.11
N ALA A 46 -5.23 1.60 5.38
CA ALA A 46 -4.72 0.33 5.91
C ALA A 46 -5.39 -0.05 7.24
N HIS A 47 -5.64 0.91 8.14
CA HIS A 47 -6.38 0.66 9.40
C HIS A 47 -7.80 0.11 9.17
N VAL A 48 -8.49 0.56 8.12
CA VAL A 48 -9.83 0.03 7.77
C VAL A 48 -9.72 -1.40 7.26
N ILE A 49 -8.74 -1.66 6.40
CA ILE A 49 -8.47 -2.99 5.83
C ILE A 49 -8.04 -3.98 6.93
N ASP A 50 -7.22 -3.51 7.87
CA ASP A 50 -6.78 -4.27 9.03
C ASP A 50 -7.95 -4.64 9.96
N GLY A 51 -8.90 -3.72 10.13
CA GLY A 51 -10.16 -3.98 10.86
C GLY A 51 -11.01 -5.09 10.23
N ASN A 52 -10.88 -5.33 8.92
CA ASN A 52 -11.52 -6.43 8.22
C ASN A 52 -10.69 -7.74 8.24
N GLY A 53 -9.48 -7.73 8.82
CA GLY A 53 -8.56 -8.87 8.84
C GLY A 53 -7.97 -9.22 7.48
N TRP A 54 -8.00 -8.28 6.53
CA TRP A 54 -7.54 -8.50 5.17
C TRP A 54 -6.03 -8.28 5.03
N PRO A 55 -5.34 -9.03 4.16
CA PRO A 55 -3.92 -8.81 3.89
C PRO A 55 -3.69 -7.48 3.20
N TRP A 56 -2.68 -6.73 3.62
CA TRP A 56 -2.29 -5.47 2.98
C TRP A 56 -0.81 -5.14 3.12
N ILE A 57 -0.27 -4.39 2.15
CA ILE A 57 1.11 -3.90 2.10
C ILE A 57 1.13 -2.45 1.63
N ILE A 58 1.98 -1.61 2.23
CA ILE A 58 2.28 -0.26 1.79
C ILE A 58 3.72 -0.20 1.29
N GLU A 59 3.89 0.30 0.08
CA GLU A 59 5.18 0.56 -0.54
C GLU A 59 5.42 2.06 -0.63
N LYS A 60 6.64 2.50 -0.30
CA LYS A 60 7.09 3.89 -0.45
C LYS A 60 8.09 3.93 -1.60
N ASN A 61 7.76 4.65 -2.66
CA ASN A 61 8.58 4.76 -3.87
C ASN A 61 9.02 3.38 -4.45
N GLY A 62 8.20 2.35 -4.29
CA GLY A 62 8.48 0.98 -4.74
C GLY A 62 9.28 0.12 -3.76
N GLU A 63 9.56 0.60 -2.54
CA GLU A 63 10.13 -0.19 -1.46
C GLU A 63 9.07 -0.50 -0.40
N THR A 64 8.96 -1.76 0.04
CA THR A 64 8.06 -2.14 1.13
C THR A 64 8.34 -1.33 2.38
N MET A 65 7.35 -0.58 2.84
CA MET A 65 7.44 0.24 4.04
C MET A 65 6.82 -0.47 5.25
N CYS A 66 5.61 -1.04 5.08
CA CYS A 66 4.92 -1.78 6.12
C CYS A 66 3.86 -2.71 5.53
N HIS A 67 3.38 -3.67 6.31
CA HIS A 67 2.32 -4.60 5.92
C HIS A 67 1.51 -5.03 7.15
N GLY A 68 0.27 -5.45 6.94
CA GLY A 68 -0.59 -6.10 7.94
C GLY A 68 -1.06 -7.47 7.46
N TRP A 69 -1.68 -8.25 8.34
CA TRP A 69 -2.22 -9.62 8.12
C TRP A 69 -1.72 -10.40 6.89
N GLY A 70 -0.46 -10.84 6.88
CA GLY A 70 0.08 -11.66 5.78
C GLY A 70 0.32 -10.89 4.48
N GLY A 71 0.37 -9.56 4.52
CA GLY A 71 0.66 -8.71 3.38
C GLY A 71 2.06 -8.92 2.77
N ASP A 72 3.01 -9.49 3.52
CA ASP A 72 4.30 -9.95 2.99
C ASP A 72 4.15 -11.07 1.94
N LEU A 73 3.00 -11.75 1.94
CA LEU A 73 2.66 -12.82 1.00
C LEU A 73 1.89 -12.31 -0.24
N LEU A 74 1.44 -11.05 -0.24
CA LEU A 74 0.78 -10.43 -1.40
C LEU A 74 1.76 -10.27 -2.56
N ASP A 75 2.97 -9.77 -2.27
CA ASP A 75 4.05 -9.56 -3.25
C ASP A 75 4.57 -10.88 -3.83
N ARG A 76 4.54 -11.96 -3.03
CA ARG A 76 5.14 -13.26 -3.40
C ARG A 76 4.24 -14.21 -4.15
N GLY A 77 3.07 -13.76 -4.63
CA GLY A 77 2.14 -14.65 -5.32
C GLY A 77 1.58 -15.77 -4.42
N ARG A 78 1.77 -15.70 -3.09
CA ARG A 78 1.55 -16.83 -2.18
C ARG A 78 0.18 -16.81 -1.49
N LEU A 79 -0.50 -15.66 -1.49
CA LEU A 79 -1.93 -15.55 -1.18
C LEU A 79 -2.85 -15.87 -2.36
N PHE A 80 -2.27 -16.17 -3.52
CA PHE A 80 -2.96 -16.75 -4.65
C PHE A 80 -2.81 -18.27 -4.51
N PRO A 81 -3.83 -19.03 -4.07
CA PRO A 81 -3.91 -20.40 -4.53
C PRO A 81 -4.05 -20.28 -6.05
N THR A 82 -2.98 -20.57 -6.79
CA THR A 82 -3.17 -21.06 -8.15
C THR A 82 -4.06 -22.28 -7.98
N CYS A 83 -5.35 -22.14 -8.31
CA CYS A 83 -6.21 -23.28 -8.52
C CYS A 83 -5.48 -24.19 -9.51
N ASN A 84 -4.96 -25.31 -9.00
CA ASN A 84 -4.57 -26.47 -9.80
C ASN A 84 -5.76 -27.41 -9.83
#